data_AF-A0A2S0WY79-F1
#
_entry.id   AF-A0A2S0WY79-F1
#
_cell.length_a   1.000
_cell.length_b   1.000
_cell.length_c   1.000
_cell.angle_alpha   90.00
_cell.angle_beta   90.00
_cell.angle_gamma   90.00
#
_symmetry.space_group_name_H-M   'P 1'
#
loop_
_entity.id
_entity.type
_entity.pdbx_description
1 polymer ?
#
loop_
_entity_poly.entity_id
_entity_poly.type
_entity_poly.pdbx_seq_one_letter_code
_entity_poly.pdbx_strand_id
1 'polypeptide(L)' 'MDAQNEPIEDGHDDATLHEKVVGLTAQVKSDLELGAVDDLHTMVRQRLEDAGLPAAESDVDAIVSEVRAR' A
#
# COMPACT_ATOMS: atom_id res chain seq x y z
N MET A 1 1.31 -45.77 -3.36
CA MET A 1 0.20 -45.16 -2.61
C MET A 1 0.57 -43.70 -2.48
N ASP A 2 -0.01 -42.93 -3.39
CA ASP A 2 0.36 -41.57 -3.73
C ASP A 2 0.05 -40.60 -2.58
N ALA A 3 1.09 -39.95 -2.07
CA ALA A 3 0.95 -38.79 -1.21
C ALA A 3 0.56 -37.60 -2.10
N GLN A 4 -0.74 -37.41 -2.30
CA GLN A 4 -1.26 -36.13 -2.73
C GLN A 4 -1.12 -35.17 -1.54
N ASN A 5 0.08 -34.59 -1.39
CA ASN A 5 0.20 -33.28 -0.76
C ASN A 5 -0.43 -32.31 -1.76
N GLU A 6 -1.70 -32.00 -1.55
CA GLU A 6 -2.35 -30.86 -2.19
C GLU A 6 -1.42 -29.63 -2.03
N PRO A 7 -1.27 -28.78 -3.05
CA PRO A 7 -0.51 -27.55 -2.90
C PRO A 7 -1.14 -26.77 -1.74
N ILE A 8 -0.33 -26.38 -0.76
CA ILE A 8 -0.73 -25.34 0.18
C ILE A 8 -0.75 -24.04 -0.64
N GLU A 9 -1.85 -23.79 -1.35
CA GLU A 9 -2.24 -22.44 -1.78
C GLU A 9 -2.77 -21.73 -0.54
N ASP A 10 -1.86 -21.29 0.33
CA ASP A 10 -2.16 -20.28 1.33
C ASP A 10 -1.26 -19.07 1.11
N GLY A 11 -1.30 -18.59 -0.12
CA GLY A 11 -0.73 -17.33 -0.53
C GLY A 11 -1.71 -16.70 -1.49
N HIS A 12 -2.37 -15.61 -1.08
CA HIS A 12 -2.29 -14.34 -1.81
C HIS A 12 -3.37 -13.30 -1.42
N ASP A 13 -4.54 -13.62 -0.86
CA ASP A 13 -5.67 -12.69 -1.08
C ASP A 13 -6.04 -11.69 0.05
N ASP A 14 -5.58 -11.83 1.29
CA ASP A 14 -6.00 -10.91 2.36
C ASP A 14 -4.85 -10.44 3.26
N ALA A 15 -3.91 -9.68 2.71
CA ALA A 15 -3.30 -8.65 3.54
C ALA A 15 -4.45 -7.75 4.03
N THR A 16 -4.58 -7.59 5.35
CA THR A 16 -5.60 -6.73 5.93
C THR A 16 -5.46 -5.32 5.34
N LEU A 17 -6.56 -4.57 5.27
CA LEU A 17 -6.56 -3.17 4.80
C LEU A 17 -5.42 -2.36 5.45
N HIS A 18 -5.16 -2.60 6.74
CA HIS A 18 -4.08 -1.97 7.47
C HIS A 18 -2.69 -2.35 6.94
N GLU A 19 -2.41 -3.63 6.69
CA GLU A 19 -1.13 -4.10 6.14
C GLU A 19 -0.89 -3.56 4.73
N LYS A 20 -1.94 -3.51 3.91
CA LYS A 20 -1.89 -2.91 2.56
C LYS A 20 -1.54 -1.42 2.62
N VAL A 21 -2.16 -0.67 3.54
CA VAL A 21 -1.86 0.76 3.76
C VAL A 21 -0.43 0.95 4.28
N VAL A 22 0.02 0.15 5.25
CA VAL A 22 1.40 0.24 5.78
C VAL A 22 2.44 -0.02 4.68
N GLY A 23 2.21 -1.04 3.84
CA GLY A 23 3.07 -1.32 2.69
C GLY A 23 3.13 -0.17 1.69
N LEU A 24 1.96 0.41 1.38
CA LEU A 24 1.84 1.57 0.49
C LEU A 24 2.59 2.79 1.02
N THR A 25 2.42 3.08 2.31
CA THR A 25 3.11 4.17 3.00
C THR A 25 4.63 4.02 2.92
N ALA A 26 5.16 2.80 3.09
CA ALA A 26 6.58 2.53 2.98
C ALA A 26 7.12 2.78 1.55
N GLN A 27 6.37 2.39 0.52
CA GLN A 27 6.72 2.65 -0.88
C GLN A 27 6.73 4.15 -1.18
N VAL A 28 5.68 4.87 -0.78
CA VAL A 28 5.56 6.33 -0.89
C VAL A 28 6.74 7.05 -0.23
N LYS A 29 7.17 6.60 0.95
CA LYS A 29 8.36 7.15 1.63
C LYS A 29 9.63 6.95 0.78
N SER A 30 9.83 5.76 0.22
CA SER A 30 10.99 5.47 -0.63
C SER A 30 11.04 6.37 -1.88
N ASP A 31 9.90 6.63 -2.51
CA ASP A 31 9.87 7.46 -3.73
C ASP A 31 10.13 8.94 -3.46
N LEU A 32 9.70 9.43 -2.29
CA LEU A 32 10.04 10.78 -1.83
C LEU A 32 11.53 10.94 -1.55
N GLU A 33 12.17 9.94 -0.95
CA GLU A 33 13.62 9.96 -0.70
C GLU A 33 14.42 10.00 -2.02
N LEU A 34 13.86 9.47 -3.10
CA LEU A 34 14.44 9.54 -4.46
C LEU A 34 14.14 10.86 -5.19
N GLY A 35 13.40 11.78 -4.57
CA GLY A 35 13.05 13.09 -5.14
C GLY A 35 12.06 13.02 -6.30
N ALA A 36 11.32 11.91 -6.44
CA ALA A 36 10.51 11.61 -7.62
C ALA A 36 9.05 12.13 -7.54
N VAL A 37 8.72 12.97 -6.57
CA VAL A 37 7.32 13.29 -6.24
C VAL A 37 7.09 14.79 -6.11
N ASP A 38 6.47 15.38 -7.15
CA ASP A 38 6.05 16.79 -7.15
C ASP A 38 4.75 17.01 -6.37
N ASP A 39 3.82 16.06 -6.46
CA ASP A 39 2.53 16.08 -5.74
C ASP A 39 2.28 14.75 -5.02
N LEU A 40 2.65 14.74 -3.75
CA LEU A 40 2.50 13.61 -2.84
C LEU A 40 1.04 13.19 -2.64
N HIS A 41 0.10 14.14 -2.67
CA HIS A 41 -1.32 13.87 -2.49
C HIS A 41 -1.87 13.07 -3.67
N THR A 42 -1.55 13.53 -4.87
CA THR A 42 -1.97 12.89 -6.11
C THR A 42 -1.35 11.50 -6.25
N MET A 43 -0.08 11.34 -5.89
CA MET A 43 0.58 10.03 -5.91
C MET A 43 -0.03 9.04 -4.91
N VAL A 44 -0.28 9.44 -3.66
CA VAL A 44 -0.90 8.57 -2.65
C VAL A 44 -2.30 8.15 -3.08
N ARG A 45 -3.10 9.08 -3.62
CA ARG A 45 -4.43 8.78 -4.15
C ARG A 45 -4.39 7.74 -5.26
N GLN A 46 -3.56 7.96 -6.29
CA GLN A 46 -3.41 7.02 -7.41
C GLN A 46 -3.02 5.63 -6.93
N ARG A 47 -2.13 5.55 -5.94
CA ARG A 47 -1.68 4.28 -5.37
C ARG A 47 -2.74 3.54 -4.57
N LEU A 48 -3.58 4.26 -3.84
CA LEU A 48 -4.74 3.66 -3.18
C LEU A 48 -5.72 3.11 -4.23
N GLU A 49 -6.00 3.89 -5.29
CA GLU A 49 -6.88 3.47 -6.39
C GLU A 49 -6.33 2.24 -7.13
N ASP A 50 -5.04 2.23 -7.47
CA ASP A 50 -4.37 1.10 -8.14
C ASP A 50 -4.38 -0.17 -7.28
N ALA A 51 -4.32 -0.02 -5.96
CA ALA A 51 -4.40 -1.12 -5.00
C ALA A 51 -5.84 -1.55 -4.66
N GLY A 52 -6.85 -0.89 -5.23
CA GLY A 52 -8.26 -1.14 -4.91
C GLY A 52 -8.64 -0.76 -3.48
N LEU A 53 -7.89 0.15 -2.87
CA LEU A 53 -8.11 0.63 -1.51
C LEU A 53 -8.97 1.91 -1.51
N PRO A 54 -9.68 2.20 -0.42
CA PRO A 54 -10.38 3.47 -0.27
C PRO A 54 -9.42 4.66 -0.42
N ALA A 55 -9.73 5.54 -1.37
CA ALA A 55 -8.95 6.74 -1.67
C ALA A 55 -9.68 8.03 -1.25
N ALA A 56 -10.44 7.96 -0.14
CA ALA A 56 -11.10 9.13 0.41
C ALA A 56 -10.07 10.16 0.87
N GLU A 57 -10.44 11.44 0.86
CA GLU A 57 -9.53 12.53 1.23
C GLU A 57 -8.92 12.33 2.63
N SER A 58 -9.71 11.85 3.59
CA SER A 58 -9.23 11.52 4.95
C SER A 58 -8.17 10.42 4.99
N ASP A 59 -8.26 9.43 4.10
CA ASP A 59 -7.30 8.32 4.04
C ASP A 59 -5.99 8.78 3.41
N VAL A 60 -6.11 9.58 2.33
CA VAL A 60 -4.96 10.22 1.67
C VAL A 60 -4.25 11.15 2.66
N ASP A 61 -4.98 12.01 3.36
CA ASP A 61 -4.44 12.94 4.36
C ASP A 61 -3.69 12.21 5.48
N ALA A 62 -4.24 11.09 5.97
CA ALA A 62 -3.62 10.29 7.03
C ALA A 62 -2.26 9.75 6.59
N ILE A 63 -2.17 9.19 5.38
CA ILE A 63 -0.93 8.66 4.82
C ILE A 63 0.06 9.79 4.55
N VAL A 64 -0.38 10.88 3.92
CA VAL A 64 0.48 12.06 3.64
C VAL A 64 1.05 12.65 4.93
N SER A 65 0.23 12.74 5.98
CA SER A 65 0.65 13.20 7.30
C SER A 65 1.70 12.28 7.91
N GLU A 66 1.47 10.96 7.88
CA GLU A 66 2.42 9.97 8.40
C GLU A 66 3.77 9.99 7.65
N VAL A 67 3.72 10.23 6.34
CA VAL A 67 4.90 10.35 5.48
C VAL A 67 5.68 11.63 5.79
N ARG A 68 5.00 12.75 6.08
CA ARG A 68 5.59 14.07 6.33
C ARG A 68 6.00 14.32 7.78
N ALA A 69 5.50 13.56 8.76
CA ALA A 69 5.78 13.75 10.18
C ALA A 69 7.23 13.39 10.61
N ARG A 70 8.20 13.50 9.69
CA ARG A 70 9.61 13.15 9.86
C ARG A 70 10.48 14.40 9.88
#